data_AF-A0A3N7FFV2-F1
#
_entry.id   AF-A0A3N7FFV2-F1
#
_cell.length_a   1.000
_cell.length_b   1.000
_cell.length_c   1.000
_cell.angle_alpha   90.00
_cell.angle_beta   90.00
_cell.angle_gamma   90.00
#
_symmetry.space_group_name_H-M   'P 1'
#
loop_
_entity.id
_entity.type
_entity.pdbx_description
1 polymer ?
#
loop_
_entity_poly.entity_id
_entity_poly.type
_entity_poly.pdbx_seq_one_letter_code
_entity_poly.pdbx_strand_id
1 'polypeptide(L)'
;MMVEFQKVMSGLPDIERLLARIFSTSEANGRNANKVVLHEDAAKKQLQEFISALRGCELVAQACSSLAVMLESVESGRLHHLSTPGKDLPDILPILKHFKSAFDWVEANNSGRIIPHEGVDVEYDPACEKVKEVESSLARHLKEQQKLLGDKLLMSQLEKRHTC
;
A
#
# COMPACT_ATOMS: atom_id res chain seq x y z
N MET A 1 -30.48 -7.19 5.98
CA MET A 1 -29.27 -7.67 6.67
C MET A 1 -28.62 -8.86 5.96
N MET A 2 -29.30 -10.01 5.81
CA MET A 2 -28.71 -11.17 5.11
C MET A 2 -28.40 -10.91 3.61
N VAL A 3 -29.21 -10.09 2.94
CA VAL A 3 -28.98 -9.65 1.55
C VAL A 3 -27.71 -8.82 1.41
N GLU A 4 -27.39 -8.00 2.42
CA GLU A 4 -26.17 -7.16 2.40
C GLU A 4 -24.92 -8.02 2.52
N PHE A 5 -24.96 -9.02 3.42
CA PHE A 5 -23.89 -10.02 3.55
C PHE A 5 -23.68 -10.79 2.23
N GLN A 6 -24.76 -11.28 1.62
CA GLN A 6 -24.67 -11.99 0.34
C GLN A 6 -24.10 -11.11 -0.78
N LYS A 7 -24.50 -9.84 -0.82
CA LYS A 7 -23.99 -8.88 -1.80
C LYS A 7 -22.49 -8.64 -1.61
N VAL A 8 -22.03 -8.44 -0.38
CA VAL A 8 -20.61 -8.27 -0.07
C VAL A 8 -19.81 -9.53 -0.43
N MET A 9 -20.30 -10.70 -0.05
CA MET A 9 -19.62 -11.97 -0.36
C MET A 9 -19.60 -12.29 -1.85
N SER A 10 -20.64 -11.91 -2.61
CA SER A 10 -20.69 -12.11 -4.07
C SER A 10 -19.71 -11.24 -4.85
N GLY A 11 -19.28 -10.11 -4.27
CA GLY A 11 -18.29 -9.21 -4.86
C GLY A 11 -16.86 -9.52 -4.45
N LEU A 12 -16.63 -10.54 -3.63
CA LEU A 12 -15.32 -10.86 -3.09
C LEU A 12 -14.44 -11.53 -4.17
N PRO A 13 -13.20 -11.05 -4.40
CA PRO A 13 -12.24 -11.82 -5.19
C PRO A 13 -11.87 -13.12 -4.45
N ASP A 14 -11.28 -14.07 -5.17
CA ASP A 14 -10.70 -15.28 -4.59
C ASP A 14 -9.45 -14.92 -3.74
N ILE A 15 -9.68 -14.58 -2.46
CA ILE A 15 -8.65 -14.11 -1.54
C ILE A 15 -7.60 -15.20 -1.28
N GLU A 16 -8.02 -16.47 -1.17
CA GLU A 16 -7.10 -17.58 -0.93
C GLU A 16 -6.06 -17.68 -2.06
N ARG A 17 -6.53 -17.62 -3.31
CA ARG A 17 -5.65 -17.65 -4.48
C ARG A 17 -4.78 -16.38 -4.58
N LEU A 18 -5.32 -15.21 -4.22
CA LEU A 18 -4.55 -13.97 -4.17
C LEU A 18 -3.41 -14.06 -3.17
N LEU A 19 -3.68 -14.53 -1.95
CA LEU A 19 -2.68 -14.69 -0.89
C LEU A 19 -1.61 -15.71 -1.27
N ALA A 20 -2.00 -16.86 -1.82
CA ALA A 20 -1.07 -17.86 -2.31
C ALA A 20 -0.14 -17.30 -3.40
N ARG A 21 -0.69 -16.48 -4.31
CA ARG A 21 0.10 -15.85 -5.36
C ARG A 21 1.06 -14.80 -4.80
N ILE A 22 0.60 -13.91 -3.94
CA ILE A 22 1.44 -12.89 -3.27
C ILE A 22 2.59 -13.56 -2.52
N PHE A 23 2.29 -14.62 -1.77
CA PHE A 23 3.29 -15.39 -1.05
C PHE A 23 4.32 -16.01 -1.99
N SER A 24 3.87 -16.66 -3.08
CA SER A 24 4.78 -17.24 -4.08
C SER A 24 5.68 -16.22 -4.76
N THR A 25 5.25 -14.96 -4.86
CA THR A 25 6.03 -13.87 -5.44
C THR A 25 6.94 -13.16 -4.45
N SER A 26 6.73 -13.36 -3.15
CA SER A 26 7.50 -12.69 -2.10
C SER A 26 8.94 -13.18 -2.01
N GLU A 27 9.20 -14.42 -2.42
CA GLU A 27 10.55 -14.94 -2.52
C GLU A 27 11.24 -14.40 -3.77
N ALA A 28 12.45 -13.83 -3.60
CA ALA A 28 13.30 -13.35 -4.69
C ALA A 28 13.97 -14.51 -5.45
N ASN A 29 13.16 -15.47 -5.91
CA ASN A 29 13.59 -16.71 -6.55
C ASN A 29 13.09 -16.82 -7.99
N GLY A 30 13.82 -17.58 -8.81
CA GLY A 30 13.45 -17.85 -10.21
C GLY A 30 13.30 -16.59 -11.06
N ARG A 31 12.11 -16.38 -11.64
CA ARG A 31 11.80 -15.21 -12.47
C ARG A 31 11.71 -13.89 -11.69
N ASN A 32 11.55 -13.96 -10.37
CA ASN A 32 11.51 -12.80 -9.46
C ASN A 32 12.87 -12.55 -8.78
N ALA A 33 13.93 -13.25 -9.19
CA ALA A 33 15.25 -13.04 -8.64
C ALA A 33 15.80 -11.66 -9.01
N ASN A 34 16.54 -11.02 -8.10
CA ASN A 34 17.10 -9.67 -8.26
C ASN A 34 17.96 -9.48 -9.52
N LYS A 35 18.46 -10.57 -10.11
CA LYS A 35 19.31 -10.55 -11.33
C LYS A 35 18.50 -10.60 -12.63
N VAL A 36 17.18 -10.79 -12.56
CA VAL A 36 16.31 -10.89 -13.73
C VAL A 36 15.76 -9.50 -14.05
N VAL A 37 15.97 -9.07 -15.29
CA VAL A 37 15.40 -7.81 -15.81
C VAL A 37 14.16 -8.13 -16.62
N LEU A 38 13.01 -7.63 -16.18
CA LEU A 38 11.74 -7.72 -16.89
C LEU A 38 11.46 -6.38 -17.57
N HIS A 39 10.88 -6.42 -18.78
CA HIS A 39 10.45 -5.21 -19.50
C HIS A 39 9.10 -4.68 -19.00
N GLU A 40 8.34 -5.49 -18.27
CA GLU A 40 7.06 -5.14 -17.67
C GLU A 40 7.24 -4.76 -16.21
N ASP A 41 6.41 -3.84 -15.69
CA ASP A 41 6.42 -3.47 -14.27
C ASP A 41 5.72 -4.54 -13.43
N ALA A 42 6.46 -5.63 -13.16
CA ALA A 42 6.00 -6.72 -12.32
C ALA A 42 5.69 -6.26 -10.89
N ALA A 43 6.42 -5.27 -10.37
CA ALA A 43 6.21 -4.72 -9.03
C ALA A 43 4.86 -4.01 -8.93
N LYS A 44 4.47 -3.24 -9.95
CA LYS A 44 3.15 -2.60 -10.02
C LYS A 44 2.03 -3.64 -9.98
N LYS A 45 2.15 -4.71 -10.77
CA LYS A 45 1.14 -5.78 -10.77
C LYS A 45 1.04 -6.47 -9.41
N GLN A 46 2.16 -6.80 -8.79
CA GLN A 46 2.18 -7.41 -7.46
C GLN A 46 1.53 -6.50 -6.41
N LEU A 47 1.82 -5.20 -6.45
CA LEU A 47 1.23 -4.23 -5.54
C LEU A 47 -0.29 -4.10 -5.72
N GLN A 48 -0.77 -4.10 -6.96
CA GLN A 48 -2.21 -4.09 -7.25
C GLN A 48 -2.92 -5.34 -6.72
N GLU A 49 -2.29 -6.51 -6.84
CA GLU A 49 -2.81 -7.76 -6.29
C GLU A 49 -2.83 -7.73 -4.76
N PHE A 50 -1.79 -7.19 -4.13
CA PHE A 50 -1.71 -7.01 -2.69
C PHE A 50 -2.80 -6.05 -2.17
N ILE A 51 -2.99 -4.90 -2.81
CA ILE A 51 -4.06 -3.94 -2.44
C ILE A 51 -5.44 -4.56 -2.64
N SER A 52 -5.63 -5.36 -3.69
CA SER A 52 -6.88 -6.09 -3.94
C SER A 52 -7.17 -7.10 -2.82
N ALA A 53 -6.15 -7.81 -2.33
CA ALA A 53 -6.28 -8.71 -1.20
C ALA A 53 -6.64 -7.96 0.10
N LEU A 54 -5.99 -6.83 0.38
CA LEU A 54 -6.30 -5.99 1.55
C LEU A 54 -7.75 -5.47 1.53
N ARG A 55 -8.22 -4.99 0.37
CA ARG A 55 -9.62 -4.57 0.19
C ARG A 55 -10.59 -5.73 0.36
N GLY A 56 -10.24 -6.92 -0.15
CA GLY A 56 -11.02 -8.14 0.08
C GLY A 56 -11.16 -8.45 1.57
N CYS A 57 -10.06 -8.39 2.32
CA CYS A 57 -10.06 -8.60 3.77
C CYS A 57 -10.92 -7.56 4.52
N GLU A 58 -10.91 -6.28 4.10
CA GLU A 58 -11.77 -5.23 4.66
C GLU A 58 -13.26 -5.55 4.43
N LEU A 59 -13.62 -6.01 3.23
CA LEU A 59 -15.00 -6.43 2.91
C LEU A 59 -15.44 -7.63 3.76
N VAL A 60 -14.60 -8.64 3.95
CA VAL A 60 -14.91 -9.79 4.84
C VAL A 60 -15.14 -9.30 6.26
N ALA A 61 -14.27 -8.43 6.79
CA ALA A 61 -14.42 -7.90 8.15
C ALA A 61 -15.73 -7.11 8.33
N GLN A 62 -16.13 -6.32 7.32
CA GLN A 62 -17.42 -5.62 7.31
C GLN A 62 -18.60 -6.58 7.24
N ALA A 63 -18.50 -7.65 6.44
CA ALA A 63 -19.53 -8.68 6.33
C ALA A 63 -19.72 -9.42 7.67
N CYS A 64 -18.63 -9.82 8.33
CA CYS A 64 -18.66 -10.45 9.66
C CYS A 64 -19.27 -9.51 10.71
N SER A 65 -18.92 -8.22 10.68
CA SER A 65 -19.50 -7.22 11.60
C SER A 65 -21.02 -7.05 11.40
N SER A 66 -21.48 -7.09 10.15
CA SER A 66 -22.92 -7.04 9.82
C SER A 66 -23.67 -8.29 10.25
N LEU A 67 -22.99 -9.45 10.20
CA LEU A 67 -23.52 -10.74 10.66
C LEU A 67 -23.58 -10.81 12.19
N ALA A 68 -22.64 -10.17 12.90
CA ALA A 68 -22.55 -10.17 14.36
C ALA A 68 -23.83 -9.67 15.05
N VAL A 69 -24.52 -8.69 14.46
CA VAL A 69 -25.80 -8.17 14.96
C VAL A 69 -26.91 -9.24 14.95
N MET A 70 -26.85 -10.18 14.00
CA MET A 70 -27.84 -11.27 13.92
C MET A 70 -27.49 -12.47 14.80
N LEU A 71 -26.21 -12.62 15.12
CA LEU A 71 -25.69 -13.74 15.90
C LEU A 71 -26.24 -13.80 17.33
N GLU A 72 -26.64 -12.67 17.91
CA GLU A 72 -27.32 -12.64 19.23
C GLU A 72 -28.59 -13.51 19.26
N SER A 73 -29.24 -13.72 18.11
CA SER A 73 -30.45 -14.54 17.97
C SER A 73 -30.21 -16.00 17.58
N VAL A 74 -28.95 -16.40 17.33
CA VAL A 74 -28.60 -17.73 16.80
C VAL A 74 -28.06 -18.62 17.92
N GLU A 75 -28.68 -19.79 18.09
CA GLU A 75 -28.30 -20.78 19.13
C GLU A 75 -27.04 -21.60 18.76
N SER A 76 -26.60 -21.56 17.50
CA SER A 76 -25.47 -22.36 17.02
C SER A 76 -24.11 -21.80 17.47
N GLY A 77 -23.47 -22.49 18.41
CA GLY A 77 -22.11 -22.13 18.89
C GLY A 77 -21.04 -22.13 17.79
N ARG A 78 -21.16 -22.98 16.76
CA ARG A 78 -20.21 -23.01 15.63
C ARG A 78 -20.28 -21.74 14.78
N LEU A 79 -21.48 -21.20 14.57
CA LEU A 79 -21.63 -19.97 13.79
C LEU A 79 -21.06 -18.77 14.55
N HIS A 80 -21.25 -18.73 15.87
CA HIS A 80 -20.61 -17.76 16.76
C HIS A 80 -19.09 -17.79 16.65
N HIS A 81 -18.51 -18.98 16.67
CA HIS A 81 -17.06 -19.13 16.60
C HIS A 81 -16.46 -18.62 15.27
N LEU A 82 -17.09 -18.94 14.13
CA LEU A 82 -16.60 -18.55 12.81
C LEU A 82 -16.79 -17.05 12.49
N SER A 83 -17.68 -16.38 13.21
CA SER A 83 -18.13 -15.03 12.86
C SER A 83 -17.70 -13.97 13.87
N THR A 84 -17.28 -14.34 15.07
CA THR A 84 -16.78 -13.42 16.09
C THR A 84 -15.25 -13.27 15.96
N PRO A 85 -14.74 -12.07 15.63
CA PRO A 85 -13.30 -11.78 15.66
C PRO A 85 -12.73 -12.00 17.07
N GLY A 86 -11.55 -12.60 17.17
CA GLY A 86 -10.83 -12.82 18.43
C GLY A 86 -11.15 -14.13 19.16
N LYS A 87 -12.08 -14.95 18.65
CA LYS A 87 -12.20 -16.38 19.02
C LYS A 87 -11.43 -17.24 18.01
N ASP A 88 -12.16 -17.92 17.12
CA ASP A 88 -11.58 -18.76 16.07
C ASP A 88 -11.29 -17.97 14.77
N LEU A 89 -11.87 -16.78 14.63
CA LEU A 89 -11.56 -15.84 13.55
C LEU A 89 -10.46 -14.86 14.00
N PRO A 90 -9.30 -14.79 13.32
CA PRO A 90 -8.24 -13.86 13.68
C PRO A 90 -8.71 -12.40 13.53
N ASP A 91 -8.35 -11.55 14.49
CA ASP A 91 -8.63 -10.12 14.41
C ASP A 91 -7.67 -9.44 13.43
N ILE A 92 -8.13 -9.27 12.20
CA ILE A 92 -7.39 -8.65 11.10
C ILE A 92 -7.53 -7.11 11.06
N LEU A 93 -8.45 -6.53 11.85
CA LEU A 93 -8.74 -5.10 11.84
C LEU A 93 -7.53 -4.24 12.25
N PRO A 94 -6.71 -4.61 13.27
CA PRO A 94 -5.51 -3.85 13.63
C PRO A 94 -4.49 -3.82 12.50
N ILE A 95 -4.32 -4.95 11.80
CA ILE A 95 -3.38 -5.11 10.69
C ILE A 95 -3.85 -4.25 9.50
N LEU A 96 -5.14 -4.31 9.15
CA LEU A 96 -5.73 -3.48 8.11
C LEU A 96 -5.59 -1.99 8.43
N LYS A 97 -5.80 -1.60 9.69
CA LYS A 97 -5.64 -0.21 10.14
C LYS A 97 -4.20 0.26 9.99
N HIS A 98 -3.22 -0.56 10.35
CA HIS A 98 -1.80 -0.25 10.16
C HIS A 98 -1.48 0.03 8.69
N PHE A 99 -1.86 -0.87 7.77
CA PHE A 99 -1.62 -0.68 6.34
C PHE A 99 -2.37 0.51 5.75
N LYS A 100 -3.55 0.85 6.28
CA LYS A 100 -4.33 2.01 5.85
C LYS A 100 -3.71 3.34 6.30
N SER A 101 -3.03 3.35 7.46
CA SER A 101 -2.28 4.51 7.95
C SER A 101 -0.85 4.59 7.39
N ALA A 102 -0.33 3.50 6.83
CA ALA A 102 1.06 3.44 6.40
C ALA A 102 1.31 4.17 5.07
N PHE A 103 0.39 4.09 4.11
CA PHE A 103 0.54 4.68 2.78
C PHE A 103 -0.81 4.92 2.08
N ASP A 104 -0.81 5.75 1.03
CA ASP A 104 -1.98 5.99 0.19
C ASP A 104 -2.23 4.82 -0.79
N TRP A 105 -3.32 4.07 -0.58
CA TRP A 105 -3.67 2.91 -1.41
C TRP A 105 -4.07 3.27 -2.83
N VAL A 106 -4.60 4.47 -3.07
CA VAL A 106 -5.03 4.90 -4.41
C VAL A 106 -3.78 5.25 -5.22
N GLU A 107 -2.89 6.04 -4.64
CA GLU A 107 -1.64 6.41 -5.29
C GLU A 107 -0.74 5.20 -5.49
N ALA A 108 -0.66 4.30 -4.50
CA ALA A 108 0.08 3.05 -4.63
C ALA A 108 -0.46 2.14 -5.75
N ASN A 109 -1.79 2.07 -5.91
CA ASN A 109 -2.42 1.28 -6.97
C ASN A 109 -2.15 1.84 -8.38
N ASN A 110 -2.04 3.18 -8.50
CA ASN A 110 -1.83 3.86 -9.77
C ASN A 110 -0.35 3.91 -10.17
N SER A 111 0.51 4.30 -9.25
CA SER A 111 1.95 4.44 -9.45
C SER A 111 2.68 3.09 -9.45
N GLY A 112 2.17 2.09 -8.72
CA GLY A 112 2.87 0.83 -8.50
C GLY A 112 4.02 0.93 -7.50
N ARG A 113 4.08 2.00 -6.69
CA ARG A 113 5.09 2.22 -5.66
C ARG A 113 4.43 2.58 -4.33
N ILE A 114 5.01 2.11 -3.24
CA ILE A 114 4.55 2.47 -1.89
C ILE A 114 5.37 3.67 -1.44
N ILE A 115 4.69 4.78 -1.15
CA ILE A 115 5.29 5.96 -0.53
C ILE A 115 4.77 6.00 0.90
N PRO A 116 5.61 5.73 1.92
CA PRO A 116 5.21 5.81 3.31
C PRO A 116 4.80 7.24 3.69
N HIS A 117 3.83 7.37 4.60
CA HIS A 117 3.58 8.65 5.25
C HIS A 117 4.71 9.00 6.23
N GLU A 118 4.90 10.29 6.46
CA GLU A 118 5.89 10.79 7.42
C GLU A 118 5.63 10.19 8.82
N GLY A 119 6.67 9.63 9.44
CA GLY A 119 6.63 8.99 10.75
C GLY A 119 6.32 7.49 10.75
N VAL A 120 6.08 6.87 9.58
CA VAL A 120 5.80 5.44 9.46
C VAL A 120 7.09 4.62 9.34
N ASP A 121 8.10 5.16 8.68
CA ASP A 121 9.36 4.47 8.41
C ASP A 121 10.55 5.31 8.90
N VAL A 122 11.17 4.80 9.98
CA VAL A 122 12.27 5.44 10.71
C VAL A 122 13.57 5.55 9.91
N GLU A 123 13.72 4.80 8.81
CA GLU A 123 14.87 4.89 7.92
C GLU A 123 14.58 5.80 6.72
N TYR A 124 13.34 5.77 6.24
CA TYR A 124 12.88 6.59 5.11
C TYR A 124 12.83 8.08 5.46
N ASP A 125 12.26 8.45 6.61
CA ASP A 125 12.07 9.86 6.97
C ASP A 125 13.40 10.64 7.05
N PRO A 126 14.46 10.15 7.73
CA PRO A 126 15.75 10.84 7.75
C PRO A 126 16.42 10.90 6.37
N ALA A 127 16.18 9.92 5.51
CA ALA A 127 16.71 9.93 4.15
C ALA A 127 16.03 11.04 3.32
N CYS A 128 14.70 11.18 3.42
CA CYS A 128 13.96 12.26 2.79
C CYS A 128 14.38 13.65 3.30
N GLU A 129 14.60 13.81 4.60
CA GLU A 129 15.10 15.07 5.17
C GLU A 129 16.47 15.44 4.62
N LYS A 130 17.41 14.48 4.56
CA LYS A 130 18.75 14.70 3.98
C LYS A 130 18.68 15.12 2.52
N VAL A 131 17.81 14.49 1.73
CA VAL A 131 17.62 14.87 0.32
C VAL A 131 17.11 16.30 0.22
N LYS A 132 16.08 16.67 0.99
CA LYS A 132 15.54 18.05 1.03
C LYS A 132 16.59 19.07 1.46
N GLU A 133 17.45 18.72 2.41
CA GLU A 133 18.57 19.55 2.86
C GLU A 133 19.59 19.79 1.74
N VAL A 134 20.00 18.72 1.05
CA VAL A 134 20.95 18.80 -0.07
C VAL A 134 20.36 19.60 -1.23
N GLU A 135 19.10 19.38 -1.59
CA GLU A 135 18.40 20.17 -2.62
C GLU A 135 18.32 21.65 -2.24
N SER A 136 18.01 21.96 -0.98
CA SER A 136 17.97 23.34 -0.49
C SER A 136 19.35 24.00 -0.50
N SER A 137 20.39 23.26 -0.14
CA SER A 137 21.78 23.72 -0.22
C SER A 137 22.20 23.99 -1.66
N LEU A 138 21.88 23.08 -2.58
CA LEU A 138 22.14 23.23 -4.00
C LEU A 138 21.40 24.45 -4.58
N ALA A 139 20.11 24.61 -4.25
CA ALA A 139 19.32 25.76 -4.70
C ALA A 139 19.87 27.09 -4.18
N ARG A 140 20.38 27.12 -2.93
CA ARG A 140 21.06 28.29 -2.38
C ARG A 140 22.35 28.59 -3.14
N HIS A 141 23.15 27.58 -3.39
CA HIS A 141 24.41 27.74 -4.12
C HIS A 141 24.17 28.20 -5.56
N LEU A 142 23.17 27.66 -6.25
CA LEU A 142 22.78 28.11 -7.59
C LEU A 142 22.38 29.60 -7.59
N LYS A 143 21.62 30.07 -6.58
CA LYS A 143 21.27 31.49 -6.44
C LYS A 143 22.47 32.37 -6.16
N GLU A 144 23.46 31.89 -5.40
CA GLU A 144 24.71 32.62 -5.16
C GLU A 144 25.51 32.77 -6.46
N GLN A 145 25.69 31.68 -7.21
CA GLN A 145 26.39 31.71 -8.50
C GLN A 145 25.67 32.62 -9.51
N GLN A 146 24.34 32.60 -9.53
CA GLN A 146 23.52 33.48 -10.38
C GLN A 146 23.78 34.97 -10.08
N LYS A 147 23.94 35.35 -8.80
CA LYS A 147 24.25 36.73 -8.39
C LYS A 147 25.67 37.14 -8.78
N LEU A 148 26.63 36.22 -8.66
CA LEU A 148 28.05 36.48 -8.98
C LEU A 148 28.28 36.64 -10.49
N LEU A 149 27.60 35.83 -11.30
CA LEU A 149 27.77 35.82 -12.76
C LEU A 149 26.85 36.81 -13.48
N GLY A 150 25.84 37.37 -12.80
CA GLY A 150 24.90 38.35 -13.35
C GLY A 150 23.91 37.77 -14.38
N ASP A 151 23.93 36.44 -14.59
CA ASP A 151 23.16 35.79 -15.64
C ASP A 151 22.00 34.95 -15.06
N LYS A 152 20.77 35.30 -15.45
CA LYS A 152 19.55 34.69 -14.88
C LYS A 152 19.24 33.29 -15.46
N LEU A 153 19.97 32.84 -16.48
CA LEU A 153 19.62 31.67 -17.30
C LEU A 153 19.93 30.29 -16.69
N LEU A 154 20.69 30.21 -15.59
CA LEU A 154 21.16 28.93 -15.03
C LEU A 154 20.03 27.97 -14.57
N MET A 155 18.89 28.49 -14.12
CA MET A 155 17.75 27.65 -13.69
C MET A 155 17.04 26.95 -14.86
N SER A 156 17.00 27.59 -16.04
CA SER A 156 16.23 27.10 -17.20
C SER A 156 16.80 25.84 -17.86
N GLN A 157 18.06 25.51 -17.55
CA GLN A 157 18.79 24.36 -18.10
C GLN A 157 18.71 23.12 -17.18
N LEU A 158 18.48 23.32 -15.87
CA LEU A 158 18.40 22.23 -14.88
C LEU A 158 16.97 21.70 -14.71
N GLU A 159 15.95 22.57 -14.71
CA GLU A 159 14.53 22.14 -14.64
C GLU A 159 14.12 21.25 -15.82
N LYS A 160 14.76 21.41 -16.99
CA LYS A 160 14.51 20.57 -18.18
C LYS A 160 15.09 19.16 -18.09
N ARG A 161 15.87 18.82 -17.06
CA ARG A 161 16.48 17.49 -16.89
C ARG A 161 15.80 16.61 -15.84
N HIS A 162 14.86 17.15 -15.05
CA HIS A 162 14.17 16.40 -14.00
C HIS A 162 12.81 15.81 -14.42
N THR A 163 12.41 15.96 -15.68
CA THR A 163 11.30 15.22 -16.29
C THR A 163 11.86 14.11 -17.19
N CYS A 164 12.22 13.00 -16.58
CA CYS A 164 12.32 11.68 -17.22
C CYS A 164 11.62 10.68 -16.31
#